data_AF-I3RZ76-F1
#
_entry.id   AF-I3RZ76-F1
#
_cell.length_a   1.000
_cell.length_b   1.000
_cell.length_c   1.000
_cell.angle_alpha   90.00
_cell.angle_beta   90.00
_cell.angle_gamma   90.00
#
_symmetry.space_group_name_H-M   'P 1'
#
loop_
_entity.id
_entity.type
_entity.pdbx_description
1 polymer ?
#
loop_
_entity_poly.entity_id
_entity_poly.type
_entity_poly.pdbx_seq_one_letter_code
_entity_poly.pdbx_strand_id
1 'polypeptide(L)'
;MEQHRDSNLPDEALGLHNNNNSLCGRFVLVEDCVDTSAAFVLHHIIKRPLSSHPVVSLAFSHPFSHYDRILRKLGCNLAAQRDNNRFFFIDMLMLQCPGEEIR
;
A
#
# COMPACT_ATOMS: atom_id res chain seq x y z
N MET A 1 -3.70 3.49 33.08
CA MET A 1 -4.19 3.95 31.76
C MET A 1 -3.87 2.86 30.76
N GLU A 2 -4.81 1.95 30.54
CA GLU A 2 -4.67 0.89 29.53
C GLU A 2 -4.71 1.54 28.14
N GLN A 3 -3.60 1.41 27.39
CA GLN A 3 -3.59 1.74 25.97
C GLN A 3 -4.36 0.63 25.26
N HIS A 4 -5.65 0.86 25.00
CA HIS A 4 -6.44 0.02 24.11
C HIS A 4 -5.82 0.14 22.71
N ARG A 5 -5.02 -0.85 22.31
CA ARG A 5 -4.58 -0.98 20.92
C ARG A 5 -5.78 -1.47 20.15
N ASP A 6 -6.38 -0.60 19.33
CA ASP A 6 -7.37 -0.97 18.34
C ASP A 6 -6.75 -1.97 17.35
N SER A 7 -6.88 -3.26 17.66
CA SER A 7 -6.42 -4.35 16.82
C SER A 7 -7.46 -4.58 15.73
N ASN A 8 -7.15 -4.12 14.52
CA ASN A 8 -8.00 -4.40 13.38
C ASN A 8 -7.76 -5.82 12.88
N LEU A 9 -8.81 -6.50 12.42
CA LEU A 9 -8.76 -7.87 11.90
C LEU A 9 -7.62 -8.12 10.88
N PRO A 10 -7.30 -7.21 9.95
CA PRO A 10 -6.17 -7.39 9.04
C PRO A 10 -4.80 -7.39 9.73
N ASP A 11 -4.63 -6.60 10.79
CA ASP A 11 -3.38 -6.57 11.54
C ASP A 11 -3.19 -7.87 12.33
N GLU A 12 -4.27 -8.48 12.81
CA GLU A 12 -4.24 -9.79 13.44
C GLU A 12 -3.90 -10.89 12.42
N ALA A 13 -4.58 -10.91 11.27
CA ALA A 13 -4.35 -11.89 10.21
C ALA A 13 -2.90 -11.87 9.67
N LEU A 14 -2.27 -10.69 9.64
CA LEU A 14 -0.87 -10.53 9.23
C LEU A 14 0.14 -10.74 10.38
N GLY A 15 -0.34 -11.00 11.60
CA GLY A 15 0.49 -11.16 12.79
C GLY A 15 1.20 -9.87 13.24
N LEU A 16 0.62 -8.72 12.92
CA LEU A 16 1.16 -7.38 13.16
C LEU A 16 0.60 -6.70 14.43
N HIS A 17 -0.18 -7.42 15.22
CA HIS A 17 -0.76 -6.92 16.47
C HIS A 17 0.29 -6.52 17.53
N ASN A 18 1.49 -7.12 17.46
CA ASN A 18 2.58 -6.81 18.38
C ASN A 18 3.59 -5.84 17.71
N ASN A 19 3.89 -4.71 18.37
CA ASN A 19 4.79 -3.66 17.85
C ASN A 19 6.21 -4.13 17.46
N ASN A 20 6.59 -5.35 17.84
CA ASN A 20 7.88 -5.96 17.51
C ASN A 20 7.84 -6.78 16.21
N ASN A 21 6.65 -7.07 15.66
CA ASN A 21 6.52 -7.83 14.43
C ASN A 21 6.56 -6.89 13.22
N SER A 22 7.71 -6.90 12.55
CA SER A 22 7.91 -6.26 11.24
C SER A 22 7.56 -7.24 10.12
N LEU A 23 7.04 -6.72 9.01
CA LEU A 23 6.92 -7.47 7.75
C LEU A 23 8.28 -7.73 7.08
N CYS A 24 9.39 -7.36 7.72
CA CYS A 24 10.74 -7.60 7.21
C CYS A 24 10.94 -9.08 6.86
N GLY A 25 11.32 -9.36 5.62
CA GLY A 25 11.57 -10.72 5.13
C GLY A 25 10.32 -11.57 4.92
N ARG A 26 9.10 -11.00 5.03
CA ARG A 26 7.86 -11.73 4.77
C ARG A 26 7.33 -11.40 3.38
N PHE A 27 6.74 -12.41 2.75
CA PHE A 27 5.99 -12.28 1.52
C PHE A 27 4.51 -12.49 1.82
N VAL A 28 3.66 -11.59 1.34
CA VAL A 28 2.21 -11.66 1.49
C VAL A 28 1.60 -11.60 0.10
N LEU A 29 0.85 -12.64 -0.24
CA LEU A 29 0.05 -12.69 -1.45
C LEU A 29 -1.40 -12.33 -1.10
N VAL A 30 -1.97 -11.39 -1.85
CA VAL A 30 -3.37 -11.00 -1.74
C VAL A 30 -4.03 -11.34 -3.08
N GLU A 31 -4.96 -12.28 -3.06
CA GLU A 31 -5.79 -12.65 -4.21
C GLU A 31 -7.20 -12.12 -4.00
N ASP A 32 -7.82 -11.63 -5.06
CA ASP A 32 -9.21 -11.20 -5.05
C ASP A 32 -9.97 -11.68 -6.28
N CYS A 33 -11.30 -11.57 -6.22
CA CYS A 33 -12.19 -11.87 -7.33
C CYS A 33 -13.07 -10.66 -7.64
N VAL A 34 -13.73 -10.66 -8.80
CA VAL A 34 -14.61 -9.55 -9.23
C VAL A 34 -15.70 -9.26 -8.20
N ASP A 35 -16.23 -10.30 -7.55
CA ASP A 35 -17.30 -10.19 -6.56
C ASP A 35 -16.82 -9.64 -5.20
N THR A 36 -15.52 -9.70 -4.91
CA THR A 36 -14.97 -9.27 -3.62
C THR A 36 -13.55 -8.78 -3.80
N SER A 37 -13.39 -7.47 -4.04
CA SER A 37 -12.07 -6.87 -4.18
C SER A 37 -11.34 -6.80 -2.83
N ALA A 38 -10.07 -7.20 -2.83
CA ALA A 38 -9.18 -7.11 -1.68
C ALA A 38 -8.31 -5.85 -1.70
N ALA A 39 -8.65 -4.86 -2.55
CA ALA A 39 -7.91 -3.60 -2.65
C ALA A 39 -7.79 -2.89 -1.28
N PHE A 40 -8.81 -3.01 -0.42
CA PHE A 40 -8.78 -2.47 0.95
C PHE A 40 -7.64 -3.06 1.81
N VAL A 41 -7.27 -4.32 1.59
CA VAL A 41 -6.16 -4.98 2.28
C VAL A 41 -4.83 -4.34 1.88
N LEU A 42 -4.62 -4.12 0.56
CA LEU A 42 -3.44 -3.45 0.04
C LEU A 42 -3.32 -2.03 0.61
N HIS A 43 -4.43 -1.29 0.69
CA HIS A 43 -4.46 0.05 1.26
C HIS A 43 -4.04 0.06 2.74
N HIS A 44 -4.49 -0.94 3.51
CA HIS A 44 -4.11 -1.10 4.91
C HIS A 44 -2.62 -1.43 5.05
N ILE A 45 -2.11 -2.35 4.23
CA ILE A 45 -0.70 -2.76 4.22
C ILE A 45 0.21 -1.58 3.88
N ILE A 46 -0.13 -0.76 2.87
CA ILE A 46 0.69 0.38 2.45
C ILE A 46 0.74 1.49 3.51
N LYS A 47 -0.39 1.77 4.18
CA LYS A 47 -0.50 2.87 5.14
C LYS A 47 0.46 2.71 6.32
N ARG A 48 0.65 1.48 6.79
CA ARG A 48 1.38 1.16 8.03
C ARG A 48 2.88 1.50 7.99
N PRO A 49 3.69 1.05 7.02
CA PRO A 49 5.11 1.30 6.99
C PRO A 49 5.47 2.77 6.74
N LEU A 50 4.60 3.59 6.14
CA LEU A 50 4.91 4.99 5.79
C LEU A 50 5.38 5.83 6.99
N SER A 51 4.93 5.50 8.20
CA SER A 51 5.36 6.19 9.44
C SER A 51 6.80 5.87 9.85
N SER A 52 7.35 4.71 9.49
CA SER A 52 8.65 4.22 9.99
C SER A 52 9.66 3.93 8.89
N HIS A 53 9.23 3.47 7.72
CA HIS A 53 10.10 3.10 6.60
C HIS A 53 9.62 3.71 5.27
N PRO A 54 10.54 3.94 4.31
CA PRO A 54 10.14 4.27 2.95
C PRO A 54 9.42 3.07 2.30
N VAL A 55 8.46 3.36 1.44
CA VAL A 55 7.65 2.36 0.74
C VAL A 55 7.77 2.56 -0.77
N VAL A 56 8.01 1.48 -1.50
CA VAL A 56 7.96 1.46 -2.96
C VAL A 56 6.70 0.72 -3.38
N SER A 57 5.87 1.36 -4.20
CA SER A 57 4.67 0.76 -4.79
C SER A 57 4.82 0.71 -6.30
N LEU A 58 4.48 -0.44 -6.87
CA LEU A 58 4.49 -0.72 -8.29
C LEU A 58 3.06 -1.02 -8.72
N ALA A 59 2.48 -0.17 -9.58
CA ALA A 59 1.07 -0.28 -9.95
C ALA A 59 0.90 -0.54 -11.44
N PHE A 60 0.15 -1.58 -11.77
CA PHE A 60 -0.20 -1.96 -13.14
C PHE A 60 -1.66 -1.65 -13.50
N SER A 61 -2.52 -1.36 -12.52
CA SER A 61 -3.97 -1.31 -12.73
C SER A 61 -4.54 0.10 -12.75
N HIS A 62 -3.96 1.02 -11.97
CA HIS A 62 -4.45 2.40 -11.85
C HIS A 62 -3.29 3.39 -11.67
N PRO A 63 -3.46 4.67 -12.08
CA PRO A 63 -2.45 5.69 -11.86
C PRO A 63 -2.37 6.12 -10.39
N PHE A 64 -1.30 6.82 -10.01
CA PHE A 64 -1.06 7.32 -8.64
C PHE A 64 -2.27 8.04 -8.02
N SER A 65 -2.96 8.88 -8.81
CA SER A 65 -4.09 9.68 -8.35
C SER A 65 -5.24 8.85 -7.80
N HIS A 66 -5.43 7.62 -8.31
CA HIS A 66 -6.45 6.70 -7.81
C HIS A 66 -6.13 6.26 -6.37
N TYR A 67 -4.92 5.75 -6.14
CA TYR A 67 -4.49 5.26 -4.83
C TYR A 67 -4.42 6.38 -3.79
N ASP A 68 -3.89 7.54 -4.18
CA ASP A 68 -3.79 8.70 -3.31
C ASP A 68 -5.19 9.20 -2.89
N ARG A 69 -6.18 9.21 -3.80
CA ARG A 69 -7.57 9.57 -3.44
C ARG A 69 -8.17 8.60 -2.42
N ILE A 70 -7.92 7.30 -2.55
CA ILE A 70 -8.45 6.30 -1.61
C ILE A 70 -7.76 6.43 -0.25
N LEU A 71 -6.44 6.51 -0.21
CA LEU A 71 -5.69 6.62 1.04
C LEU A 71 -5.97 7.93 1.77
N ARG A 72 -6.25 9.04 1.06
CA ARG A 72 -6.67 10.29 1.69
C ARG A 72 -7.96 10.11 2.50
N LYS A 73 -8.93 9.31 2.00
CA LYS A 73 -10.15 8.99 2.75
C LYS A 73 -9.87 8.17 4.00
N LEU A 74 -8.77 7.42 4.02
CA LEU A 74 -8.28 6.65 5.16
C LEU A 74 -7.31 7.46 6.06
N GLY A 75 -7.20 8.77 5.84
CA GLY A 75 -6.34 9.67 6.64
C GLY A 75 -4.86 9.61 6.28
N CYS A 76 -4.49 9.15 5.09
CA CYS A 76 -3.10 9.07 4.61
C CYS A 76 -2.93 9.85 3.30
N ASN A 77 -2.10 10.90 3.31
CA ASN A 77 -1.79 11.70 2.11
C ASN A 77 -0.53 11.16 1.43
N LEU A 78 -0.68 10.36 0.36
CA LEU A 78 0.46 9.75 -0.34
C LEU A 78 1.31 10.81 -1.07
N ALA A 79 0.70 11.89 -1.55
CA ALA A 79 1.46 12.99 -2.15
C ALA A 79 2.44 13.61 -1.14
N ALA A 80 1.97 13.90 0.08
CA ALA A 80 2.85 14.41 1.13
C ALA A 80 3.93 13.38 1.54
N GLN A 81 3.63 12.08 1.53
CA GLN A 81 4.65 11.06 1.80
C GLN A 81 5.70 10.99 0.68
N ARG A 82 5.29 11.16 -0.57
CA ARG A 82 6.19 11.21 -1.72
C ARG A 82 7.12 12.43 -1.65
N ASP A 83 6.56 13.61 -1.36
CA ASP A 83 7.33 14.86 -1.26
C ASP A 83 8.37 14.81 -0.12
N ASN A 84 8.10 14.01 0.93
CA ASN A 84 9.01 13.73 2.03
C ASN A 84 9.97 12.54 1.76
N ASN A 85 10.06 12.02 0.54
CA ASN A 85 10.86 10.84 0.16
C ASN A 85 10.54 9.57 0.99
N ARG A 86 9.27 9.43 1.41
CA ARG A 86 8.76 8.27 2.17
C ARG A 86 7.96 7.31 1.30
N PHE A 87 7.49 7.76 0.14
CA PHE A 87 6.71 6.93 -0.78
C PHE A 87 7.20 7.11 -2.22
N PHE A 88 7.57 6.01 -2.85
CA PHE A 88 7.95 5.96 -4.27
C PHE A 88 6.88 5.18 -5.02
N PHE A 89 6.34 5.79 -6.07
CA PHE A 89 5.30 5.16 -6.89
C PHE A 89 5.81 5.00 -8.31
N ILE A 90 5.79 3.77 -8.81
CA ILE A 90 6.14 3.42 -10.17
C ILE A 90 4.84 3.08 -10.89
N ASP A 91 4.46 3.96 -11.82
CA ASP A 91 3.26 3.81 -12.63
C ASP A 91 3.59 3.01 -13.89
N MET A 92 3.24 1.72 -13.89
CA MET A 92 3.48 0.84 -15.03
C MET A 92 2.46 1.03 -16.16
N LEU A 93 1.36 1.74 -15.93
CA LEU A 93 0.44 2.10 -17.02
C LEU A 93 1.02 3.22 -17.88
N MET A 94 1.80 4.12 -17.27
CA MET A 94 2.43 5.25 -17.97
C MET A 94 3.83 4.91 -18.48
N LEU A 95 4.37 3.75 -18.11
CA LEU A 95 5.70 3.32 -18.54
C LEU A 95 5.61 2.80 -19.98
N GLN A 96 6.00 3.65 -20.94
CA GLN A 96 6.18 3.20 -22.32
C GLN A 96 7.35 2.21 -22.34
N CYS A 97 7.06 0.95 -22.65
CA CYS A 97 8.09 -0.07 -22.77
C CYS A 97 8.92 0.21 -24.03
N PRO A 98 10.26 0.36 -23.93
CA PRO A 98 11.11 0.50 -25.10
C PRO A 98 11.12 -0.82 -25.87
N GLY A 99 10.22 -0.95 -26.85
CA GLY A 99 10.03 -2.17 -27.63
C GLY A 99 8.69 -2.28 -28.36
N GLU A 100 7.70 -1.44 -28.02
CA GLU A 100 6.47 -1.33 -28.82
C GLU A 100 6.72 -0.43 -30.04
N GLU A 101 7.34 -1.00 -31.07
CA GLU A 101 7.20 -0.46 -32.42
C GLU A 101 5.73 -0.58 -32.82
N ILE A 102 5.03 0.55 -32.84
CA ILE A 102 3.69 0.69 -33.41
C ILE A 102 3.77 0.20 -34.86
N ARG A 103 3.18 -0.96 -35.13
CA ARG A 103 2.92 -1.45 -36.48
C ARG A 103 1.57 -0.99 -36.97
#